data_AF-A0A285CM07-F1
#
_entry.id   AF-A0A285CM07-F1
#
_cell.length_a   1.000
_cell.length_b   1.000
_cell.length_c   1.000
_cell.angle_alpha   90.00
_cell.angle_beta   90.00
_cell.angle_gamma   90.00
#
_symmetry.space_group_name_H-M   'P 1'
#
loop_
_entity.id
_entity.type
_entity.pdbx_description
1 polymer ?
#
loop_
_entity_poly.entity_id
_entity_poly.type
_entity_poly.pdbx_seq_one_letter_code
_entity_poly.pdbx_strand_id
1 'polypeptide(L)' 'MQHLSWSTKPTIKQVKCVHTDAKKYMVENVLTPGKTYDVKNETEEFYFVVDDTGQVGGFYKDYFEEV' A
#
# COMPACT_ATOMS: atom_id res chain seq x y z
N MET A 1 2.22 26.49 -12.30
CA MET A 1 2.29 25.06 -12.67
C MET A 1 3.26 24.35 -11.73
N GLN A 2 2.83 23.96 -10.53
CA GLN A 2 3.63 23.10 -9.62
C GLN A 2 2.68 22.15 -8.86
N HIS A 3 1.68 21.61 -9.55
CA HIS A 3 0.56 20.88 -8.96
C HIS A 3 0.51 19.41 -9.42
N LEU A 4 1.63 18.85 -9.93
CA LEU A 4 1.65 17.56 -10.63
C LEU A 4 2.84 16.64 -10.27
N SER A 5 3.72 17.02 -9.35
CA SER A 5 4.89 16.21 -8.96
C SER A 5 4.58 15.16 -7.88
N TRP A 6 3.32 14.75 -7.71
CA TRP A 6 2.99 13.56 -6.93
C TRP A 6 3.12 12.27 -7.75
N SER A 7 2.82 12.32 -9.07
CA SER A 7 2.90 11.14 -9.95
C SER A 7 4.34 10.62 -10.10
N THR A 8 5.33 11.49 -10.05
CA THR A 8 6.75 11.13 -10.23
C THR A 8 7.46 10.76 -8.92
N LYS A 9 6.74 10.69 -7.80
CA LYS A 9 7.38 10.25 -6.56
C LYS A 9 7.82 8.78 -6.71
N PRO A 10 9.11 8.49 -6.50
CA PRO A 10 9.60 7.12 -6.55
C PRO A 10 8.86 6.29 -5.50
N THR A 11 8.56 5.05 -5.86
CA THR A 11 8.09 4.07 -4.87
C THR A 11 9.23 3.89 -3.87
N ILE A 12 8.93 4.06 -2.59
CA ILE A 12 9.95 4.09 -1.54
C ILE A 12 10.43 2.67 -1.29
N LYS A 13 9.47 1.73 -1.25
CA LYS A 13 9.68 0.32 -0.97
C LYS A 13 8.63 -0.52 -1.68
N GLN A 14 8.92 -1.80 -1.83
CA GLN A 14 7.93 -2.80 -2.20
C GLN A 14 7.69 -3.70 -0.99
N VAL A 15 6.43 -3.95 -0.68
CA VAL A 15 6.04 -4.78 0.45
C VAL A 15 5.12 -5.88 -0.04
N LYS A 16 5.27 -7.09 0.49
CA LYS A 16 4.44 -8.22 0.13
C LYS A 16 3.29 -8.31 1.09
N CYS A 17 2.06 -8.32 0.58
CA CYS A 17 0.89 -8.52 1.41
C CYS A 17 0.92 -9.95 1.98
N VAL A 18 0.95 -10.09 3.30
CA VAL A 18 0.96 -11.39 3.99
C VAL A 18 -0.46 -11.87 4.21
N HIS A 19 -1.31 -10.97 4.71
CA HIS A 19 -2.73 -11.23 4.94
C HIS A 19 -3.52 -9.93 4.80
N THR A 20 -4.80 -10.06 4.44
CA THR A 20 -5.75 -8.95 4.30
C THR A 20 -6.88 -9.08 5.30
N ASP A 21 -6.55 -9.47 6.55
CA ASP A 21 -7.53 -9.78 7.60
C ASP A 21 -8.14 -8.49 8.19
N ALA A 22 -8.82 -7.73 7.35
CA ALA A 22 -9.57 -6.55 7.77
C ALA A 22 -11.02 -6.96 8.02
N LYS A 23 -11.37 -7.26 9.27
CA LYS A 23 -12.75 -7.63 9.69
C LYS A 23 -13.84 -6.60 9.38
N LYS A 24 -13.49 -5.38 8.95
CA LYS A 24 -14.41 -4.23 8.96
C LYS A 24 -14.51 -3.43 7.65
N TYR A 25 -13.53 -3.54 6.75
CA TYR A 25 -13.49 -2.77 5.51
C TYR A 25 -12.95 -3.65 4.38
N MET A 26 -13.46 -3.42 3.16
CA MET A 26 -13.26 -4.19 1.91
C MET A 26 -11.81 -4.26 1.40
N VAL A 27 -10.85 -4.56 2.27
CA VAL A 27 -9.43 -4.72 1.93
C VAL A 27 -9.23 -5.93 1.01
N GLU A 28 -10.10 -6.94 1.12
CA GLU A 28 -10.12 -8.13 0.27
C GLU A 28 -10.32 -7.84 -1.23
N ASN A 29 -10.94 -6.71 -1.60
CA ASN A 29 -11.18 -6.38 -2.99
C ASN A 29 -10.04 -5.57 -3.63
N VAL A 30 -9.10 -5.07 -2.83
CA VAL A 30 -8.02 -4.16 -3.25
C VAL A 30 -6.63 -4.74 -3.01
N LEU A 31 -6.45 -5.53 -1.95
CA LEU A 31 -5.24 -6.25 -1.63
C LEU A 31 -5.43 -7.74 -1.82
N THR A 32 -4.43 -8.39 -2.41
CA THR A 32 -4.36 -9.83 -2.62
C THR A 32 -3.17 -10.35 -1.83
N PRO A 33 -3.39 -11.26 -0.86
CA PRO A 33 -2.29 -11.85 -0.11
C PRO A 33 -1.35 -12.62 -1.06
N GLY A 34 -0.05 -12.44 -0.88
CA GLY A 34 1.00 -13.00 -1.72
C GLY A 34 1.48 -12.08 -2.86
N LYS A 35 0.74 -11.00 -3.17
CA LYS A 35 1.15 -10.01 -4.16
C LYS A 35 2.02 -8.92 -3.52
N THR A 36 2.99 -8.42 -4.29
CA THR A 36 3.82 -7.27 -3.92
C THR A 36 3.14 -5.96 -4.33
N TYR A 37 3.23 -4.98 -3.45
CA TYR A 37 2.65 -3.67 -3.62
C TYR A 37 3.69 -2.59 -3.40
N ASP A 38 3.58 -1.52 -4.17
CA ASP A 38 4.48 -0.38 -4.11
C ASP A 38 4.05 0.61 -3.02
N VAL A 39 4.91 0.81 -2.03
CA VAL A 39 4.74 1.80 -0.95
C VAL A 39 5.09 3.18 -1.49
N LYS A 40 4.11 4.07 -1.51
CA LYS A 40 4.28 5.48 -1.88
C LYS A 40 4.58 6.37 -0.69
N ASN A 41 4.14 5.99 0.51
CA ASN A 41 4.41 6.71 1.74
C ASN A 41 4.36 5.75 2.94
N GLU A 42 5.16 6.00 3.97
CA GLU A 42 5.07 5.26 5.23
C GLU A 42 4.99 6.25 6.39
N THR A 43 4.16 5.93 7.38
CA THR A 43 4.12 6.60 8.68
C THR A 43 4.65 5.66 9.75
N GLU A 44 4.66 6.08 11.02
CA GLU A 44 5.13 5.23 12.12
C GLU A 44 4.40 3.88 12.17
N GLU A 45 3.08 3.86 11.93
CA GLU A 45 2.25 2.67 12.10
C GLU A 45 1.60 2.14 10.81
N PHE A 46 1.62 2.93 9.71
CA PHE A 46 0.90 2.60 8.48
C PHE A 46 1.77 2.72 7.23
N TYR A 47 1.58 1.79 6.29
CA TYR A 47 2.05 1.88 4.91
C TYR A 47 0.93 2.37 4.00
N PHE A 48 1.24 3.37 3.18
CA PHE A 48 0.41 3.78 2.05
C PHE A 48 0.88 3.05 0.80
N VAL A 49 0.16 1.99 0.43
CA VAL A 49 0.45 1.20 -0.76
C VAL A 49 -0.51 1.54 -1.88
N VAL A 50 -0.03 1.41 -3.12
CA VAL A 50 -0.87 1.46 -4.31
C VAL A 50 -1.54 0.11 -4.46
N ASP A 51 -2.86 0.05 -4.31
CA ASP A 51 -3.63 -1.17 -4.48
C ASP A 51 -3.93 -1.47 -5.97
N ASP A 52 -4.57 -2.61 -6.26
CA ASP A 52 -4.83 -3.05 -7.64
C ASP A 52 -5.70 -2.08 -8.46
N THR A 53 -6.51 -1.26 -7.78
CA THR A 53 -7.34 -0.22 -8.42
C THR A 53 -6.54 1.04 -8.78
N GLY A 54 -5.25 1.08 -8.44
CA GLY A 54 -4.37 2.24 -8.64
C GLY A 54 -4.62 3.37 -7.63
N GLN A 55 -5.42 3.11 -6.60
CA GLN A 55 -5.63 4.04 -5.49
C GLN A 55 -4.54 3.83 -4.42
N VAL A 56 -4.30 4.86 -3.61
CA VAL A 56 -3.37 4.78 -2.49
C VAL A 56 -4.18 4.59 -1.22
N GLY A 57 -4.11 3.39 -0.65
CA GLY A 57 -4.74 3.03 0.62
C GLY A 57 -3.73 3.02 1.76
N GLY A 58 -4.14 3.46 2.95
CA GLY A 58 -3.35 3.34 4.17
C GLY A 58 -3.66 2.04 4.90
N PHE A 59 -2.65 1.22 5.16
CA PHE A 59 -2.78 -0.09 5.78
C PHE A 59 -1.70 -0.26 6.86
N TYR A 60 -1.91 -1.11 7.86
CA TYR A 60 -0.91 -1.29 8.91
C TYR A 60 0.32 -2.03 8.40
N LYS A 61 1.49 -1.74 8.99
CA LYS A 61 2.74 -2.41 8.64
C LYS A 61 2.70 -3.92 8.86
N ASP A 62 1.96 -4.37 9.88
CA ASP A 62 1.80 -5.77 10.25
C ASP A 62 1.22 -6.66 9.13
N TYR A 63 0.40 -6.09 8.23
CA TYR A 63 -0.17 -6.82 7.10
C TYR A 63 0.83 -7.12 5.99
N PHE A 64 2.02 -6.51 6.01
CA PHE A 64 3.01 -6.64 4.96
C PHE A 64 4.37 -7.05 5.48
N GLU A 65 5.07 -7.82 4.66
CA GLU A 65 6.46 -8.20 4.89
C GLU A 65 7.34 -7.42 3.90
N GLU A 66 8.38 -6.76 4.42
CA GLU A 66 9.41 -6.12 3.60
C GLU A 66 10.24 -7.23 2.91
N VAL A 67 10.39 -7.16 1.59
CA VAL A 67 11.15 -8.13 0.77
C VAL A 67 12.43 -7.51 0.23
#